data_AF-A0A932T1A2-F1
#
_entry.id   AF-A0A932T1A2-F1
#
_cell.length_a   1.000
_cell.length_b   1.000
_cell.length_c   1.000
_cell.angle_alpha   90.00
_cell.angle_beta   90.00
_cell.angle_gamma   90.00
#
_symmetry.space_group_name_H-M   'P 1'
#
loop_
_entity.id
_entity.type
_entity.pdbx_description
1 polymer ?
#
loop_
_entity_poly.entity_id
_entity_poly.type
_entity_poly.pdbx_seq_one_letter_code
_entity_poly.pdbx_strand_id
1 'polypeptide(L)'
;MHAAHAKVELALPAGKTRAVCKLDPLAVPAARNLEMLRAVLLQFTLSGAILNRNSIELAKGIVEVLLWSAEHARDAAAASSAVECEVANEWICPCCSSPVPANFDLCWNCEHEKK
;
A
#
# COMPACT_ATOMS: atom_id res chain seq x y z
N MET A 1 27.97 -1.48 -17.14
CA MET A 1 28.21 -2.93 -17.35
C MET A 1 28.64 -3.46 -15.98
N HIS A 2 27.89 -4.27 -15.23
CA HIS A 2 26.94 -5.33 -15.55
C HIS A 2 25.77 -5.32 -14.57
N ALA A 3 24.55 -5.41 -15.10
CA ALA A 3 23.39 -5.87 -14.36
C ALA A 3 23.39 -7.40 -14.43
N ALA A 4 23.41 -8.08 -13.28
CA ALA A 4 23.23 -9.51 -13.23
C ALA A 4 22.64 -9.90 -11.87
N HIS A 5 21.31 -9.95 -11.77
CA HIS A 5 20.67 -10.87 -10.85
C HIS A 5 19.51 -11.56 -11.57
N ALA A 6 19.75 -12.85 -11.81
CA ALA A 6 18.87 -13.78 -12.48
C ALA A 6 17.63 -14.11 -11.63
N LYS A 7 16.55 -14.42 -12.35
CA LYS A 7 15.28 -14.92 -11.81
C LYS A 7 15.41 -16.37 -11.31
N VAL A 8 14.84 -16.57 -10.11
CA VAL A 8 13.85 -17.60 -9.72
C VAL A 8 14.29 -19.07 -9.77
N GLU A 9 14.18 -19.75 -8.63
CA GLU A 9 13.24 -20.87 -8.51
C GLU A 9 12.81 -21.15 -7.07
N LEU A 10 11.50 -21.35 -6.93
CA LEU A 10 10.78 -21.72 -5.72
C LEU A 10 11.16 -23.14 -5.29
N ALA A 11 11.48 -23.29 -4.02
CA ALA A 11 11.18 -24.51 -3.28
C ALA A 11 10.49 -24.12 -1.97
N LEU A 12 9.18 -24.32 -1.90
CA LEU A 12 8.40 -24.22 -0.67
C LEU A 12 8.30 -25.62 -0.05
N PRO A 13 8.85 -25.84 1.15
CA PRO A 13 8.29 -26.82 2.07
C PRO A 13 7.82 -26.16 3.36
N ALA A 14 6.78 -26.77 3.92
CA ALA A 14 5.99 -26.35 5.07
C ALA A 14 6.80 -25.73 6.22
N GLY A 15 6.51 -24.46 6.51
CA GLY A 15 7.04 -23.73 7.65
C GLY A 15 6.88 -22.24 7.41
N LYS A 16 5.86 -21.62 8.00
CA LYS A 16 5.54 -20.20 7.86
C LYS A 16 6.75 -19.31 8.23
N THR A 17 7.59 -18.97 7.25
CA THR A 17 8.47 -17.81 7.36
C THR A 17 7.69 -16.60 6.88
N ARG A 18 7.26 -15.80 7.86
CA ARG A 18 6.65 -14.49 7.69
C ARG A 18 7.62 -13.64 6.86
N ALA A 19 7.30 -13.41 5.59
CA ALA A 19 8.04 -12.48 4.75
C ALA A 19 7.78 -11.08 5.32
N VAL A 20 8.62 -10.65 6.26
CA VAL A 20 8.71 -9.25 6.64
C VAL A 20 9.34 -8.54 5.45
N CYS A 21 8.50 -8.03 4.55
CA CYS A 21 8.93 -7.08 3.55
C CYS A 21 9.50 -5.86 4.30
N LYS A 22 10.82 -5.84 4.50
CA LYS A 22 11.53 -4.63 4.89
C LYS A 22 11.40 -3.65 3.74
N LEU A 23 10.34 -2.84 3.79
CA LEU A 23 10.21 -1.66 2.95
C LEU A 23 11.30 -0.68 3.37
N ASP A 24 12.16 -0.33 2.43
CA ASP A 24 13.26 0.60 2.66
C ASP A 24 12.66 1.98 3.01
N PRO A 25 12.85 2.51 4.24
CA PRO A 25 12.14 3.69 4.71
C PRO A 25 12.49 4.96 3.92
N LEU A 26 13.61 4.96 3.18
CA LEU A 26 14.02 6.02 2.26
C LEU A 26 13.38 5.93 0.88
N ALA A 27 12.83 4.78 0.49
CA ALA A 27 12.13 4.60 -0.80
C ALA A 27 10.69 5.15 -0.76
N VAL A 28 10.07 5.18 0.44
CA VAL A 28 8.66 5.58 0.62
C VAL A 28 8.41 7.06 0.27
N PRO A 29 9.24 8.04 0.67
CA PRO A 29 9.03 9.44 0.31
C PRO A 29 9.24 9.70 -1.18
N ALA A 30 10.24 9.04 -1.80
CA ALA A 30 10.54 9.20 -3.22
C ALA A 30 9.41 8.65 -4.10
N ALA A 31 8.87 7.47 -3.78
CA ALA A 31 7.73 6.89 -4.47
C ALA A 31 6.47 7.77 -4.35
N ARG A 32 6.19 8.28 -3.14
CA ARG A 32 5.06 9.19 -2.92
C ARG A 32 5.18 10.49 -3.72
N ASN A 33 6.38 11.07 -3.78
CA ASN A 33 6.62 12.29 -4.55
C ASN A 33 6.43 12.05 -6.06
N LEU A 34 6.86 10.90 -6.57
CA LEU A 34 6.65 10.53 -7.97
C LEU A 34 5.16 10.36 -8.31
N GLU A 35 4.38 9.71 -7.45
CA GLU A 35 2.93 9.59 -7.62
C GLU A 35 2.23 10.96 -7.62
N MET A 36 2.61 11.86 -6.71
CA MET A 36 2.08 13.22 -6.69
C MET A 36 2.43 14.00 -7.96
N LEU A 37 3.67 13.92 -8.43
CA LEU A 37 4.08 14.55 -9.69
C LEU A 37 3.30 13.99 -10.88
N ARG A 38 3.08 12.68 -10.92
CA ARG A 38 2.29 12.03 -11.97
C ARG A 38 0.86 12.55 -12.00
N ALA A 39 0.20 12.66 -10.85
CA ALA A 39 -1.15 13.21 -10.74
C ALA A 39 -1.22 14.67 -11.24
N VAL A 40 -0.25 15.49 -10.86
CA VAL A 40 -0.17 16.89 -11.30
C VAL A 40 0.01 16.99 -12.81
N LEU A 41 0.90 16.20 -13.40
CA LEU A 41 1.13 16.17 -14.85
C LEU A 41 -0.13 15.74 -15.62
N LEU A 42 -0.84 14.73 -15.12
CA LEU A 42 -2.09 14.25 -15.72
C LEU A 42 -3.17 15.33 -15.70
N GLN A 43 -3.27 16.10 -14.61
CA GLN A 43 -4.18 17.25 -14.52
C GLN A 43 -3.85 18.34 -15.54
N PHE A 44 -2.55 18.64 -15.75
CA PHE A 44 -2.13 19.59 -16.78
C PHE A 44 -2.47 19.09 -18.19
N THR A 45 -2.23 17.81 -18.49
CA THR A 45 -2.58 17.21 -19.78
C THR A 45 -4.08 17.32 -20.07
N LEU A 46 -4.93 16.98 -19.10
CA LEU A 46 -6.39 17.09 -19.23
C LEU A 46 -6.84 18.53 -19.45
N SER A 47 -6.30 19.46 -18.65
CA SER A 47 -6.62 20.89 -18.77
C SER A 47 -6.21 21.44 -20.14
N GLY A 48 -5.02 21.07 -20.61
CA GLY A 48 -4.54 21.41 -21.95
C GLY A 48 -5.41 20.82 -23.06
N ALA A 49 -5.86 19.57 -22.93
CA ALA A 49 -6.75 18.95 -23.90
C ALA A 49 -8.11 19.64 -24.00
N ILE A 50 -8.67 20.08 -22.85
CA ILE A 50 -9.92 20.85 -22.80
C ILE A 50 -9.76 22.21 -23.50
N LEU A 51 -8.73 22.98 -23.13
CA LEU A 51 -8.49 24.31 -23.70
C LEU A 51 -8.28 24.26 -25.22
N ASN A 52 -7.56 23.24 -25.70
CA ASN A 52 -7.31 23.02 -27.12
C ASN A 52 -8.47 22.30 -27.85
N ARG A 53 -9.56 21.95 -27.14
CA ARG A 53 -10.68 21.15 -27.67
C ARG A 53 -10.22 19.85 -28.37
N ASN A 54 -9.14 19.25 -27.87
CA ASN A 54 -8.59 18.03 -28.41
C ASN A 54 -9.25 16.82 -27.75
N SER A 55 -10.29 16.29 -28.38
CA SER A 55 -11.08 15.17 -27.85
C SER A 55 -10.30 13.87 -27.70
N ILE A 56 -9.28 13.65 -28.55
CA ILE A 56 -8.45 12.44 -28.51
C ILE A 56 -7.55 12.46 -27.27
N GLU A 57 -6.84 13.57 -27.04
CA GLU A 57 -5.99 13.70 -25.85
C GLU A 57 -6.81 13.74 -24.56
N LEU A 58 -8.01 14.33 -24.60
CA LEU A 58 -8.93 14.29 -23.47
C LEU A 58 -9.35 12.86 -23.14
N ALA A 59 -9.73 12.07 -24.16
CA ALA A 59 -10.11 10.67 -23.97
C ALA A 59 -8.96 9.83 -23.41
N LYS A 60 -7.73 10.01 -23.91
CA LYS A 60 -6.53 9.35 -23.39
C LYS A 60 -6.28 9.69 -21.92
N GLY A 61 -6.35 10.97 -21.56
CA GLY A 61 -6.17 11.42 -20.19
C GLY A 61 -7.22 10.83 -19.25
N ILE A 62 -8.48 10.75 -19.67
CA ILE A 62 -9.55 10.11 -18.89
C ILE A 62 -9.26 8.63 -18.66
N VAL A 63 -8.85 7.89 -19.69
CA VAL A 63 -8.48 6.47 -19.56
C VAL A 63 -7.32 6.28 -18.59
N GLU A 64 -6.30 7.14 -18.64
CA GLU A 64 -5.17 7.07 -17.72
C GLU A 64 -5.58 7.33 -16.26
N VAL A 65 -6.47 8.30 -16.00
CA VAL A 65 -7.04 8.52 -14.66
C VAL A 65 -7.78 7.28 -14.17
N LEU A 66 -8.61 6.68 -15.03
CA LEU A 66 -9.38 5.49 -14.66
C LEU A 66 -8.48 4.31 -14.32
N LEU A 67 -7.44 4.04 -15.13
CA LEU A 67 -6.46 2.99 -14.87
C LEU A 67 -5.73 3.22 -13.55
N TRP A 68 -5.23 4.44 -13.34
CA TRP A 68 -4.53 4.82 -12.11
C TRP A 68 -5.42 4.64 -10.87
N SER A 69 -6.69 5.04 -10.96
CA SER A 69 -7.66 4.86 -9.86
C SER A 69 -7.96 3.38 -9.57
N ALA A 70 -8.01 2.54 -10.61
CA ALA A 70 -8.25 1.10 -10.46
C ALA A 70 -7.06 0.36 -9.86
N GLU A 71 -5.83 0.83 -10.12
CA GLU A 71 -4.62 0.33 -9.46
C GLU A 71 -4.62 0.71 -7.98
N HIS A 72 -4.88 1.97 -7.65
CA HIS A 72 -4.97 2.44 -6.26
C HIS A 72 -6.06 1.73 -5.47
N ALA A 73 -7.21 1.45 -6.09
CA ALA A 73 -8.28 0.69 -5.46
C ALA A 73 -7.85 -0.77 -5.15
N ARG A 74 -7.05 -1.38 -6.03
CA ARG A 74 -6.49 -2.73 -5.80
C ARG A 74 -5.48 -2.72 -4.65
N ASP A 75 -4.59 -1.73 -4.62
CA ASP A 75 -3.60 -1.59 -3.56
C ASP A 75 -4.27 -1.31 -2.20
N ALA A 76 -5.30 -0.46 -2.18
CA ALA A 76 -6.09 -0.20 -0.98
C ALA A 76 -6.85 -1.45 -0.49
N ALA A 77 -7.41 -2.26 -1.39
CA ALA A 77 -8.05 -3.52 -1.05
C ALA A 77 -7.05 -4.55 -0.50
N ALA A 78 -5.85 -4.63 -1.09
CA ALA A 78 -4.77 -5.48 -0.61
C ALA A 78 -4.30 -5.05 0.79
N ALA A 79 -4.14 -3.74 1.03
CA ALA A 79 -3.81 -3.20 2.34
C ALA A 79 -4.92 -3.47 3.37
N SER A 80 -6.18 -3.31 2.99
CA SER A 80 -7.33 -3.56 3.87
C SER A 80 -7.41 -5.03 4.29
N SER A 81 -7.27 -5.96 3.33
CA SER A 81 -7.29 -7.39 3.63
C SER A 81 -6.08 -7.84 4.48
N ALA A 82 -4.92 -7.19 4.34
CA ALA A 82 -3.78 -7.42 5.23
C ALA A 82 -4.08 -6.98 6.67
N VAL A 83 -4.74 -5.82 6.85
CA VAL A 83 -5.15 -5.30 8.16
C VAL A 83 -6.20 -6.21 8.81
N GLU A 84 -7.23 -6.64 8.07
CA GLU A 84 -8.26 -7.55 8.58
C GLU A 84 -7.66 -8.88 9.08
N CYS A 85 -6.62 -9.37 8.41
CA CYS A 85 -5.91 -10.59 8.81
C CYS A 85 -5.06 -10.40 10.09
N GLU A 86 -4.59 -9.18 10.38
CA GLU A 86 -3.88 -8.86 11.63
C GLU A 86 -4.84 -8.59 12.81
N VAL A 87 -6.02 -8.03 12.55
CA VAL A 87 -7.10 -7.86 13.55
C VAL A 87 -7.56 -9.22 14.11
N ALA A 88 -7.46 -10.30 13.34
CA ALA A 88 -7.77 -11.65 13.81
C ALA A 88 -6.82 -12.19 14.92
N ASN A 89 -5.75 -11.46 15.28
CA ASN A 89 -4.81 -11.82 16.35
C ASN A 89 -4.90 -10.89 17.58
N GLU A 90 -6.09 -10.48 17.96
CA GLU A 90 -6.31 -9.75 19.21
C GLU A 90 -5.88 -10.58 20.44
N TRP A 91 -5.33 -9.89 21.44
CA TRP A 91 -5.09 -10.45 22.77
C TRP A 91 -6.03 -9.76 23.78
N ILE A 92 -6.44 -10.50 24.81
CA ILE A 92 -7.30 -9.97 25.86
C ILE A 92 -6.43 -9.42 26.98
N CYS A 93 -6.62 -8.15 27.33
CA CYS A 93 -5.86 -7.53 28.42
C CYS A 93 -6.13 -8.25 29.76
N PRO A 94 -5.11 -8.70 30.51
CA PRO A 94 -5.30 -9.39 31.79
C PRO A 94 -5.77 -8.45 32.91
N CYS A 95 -5.66 -7.12 32.72
CA CYS A 95 -6.01 -6.13 33.73
C CYS A 95 -7.46 -5.61 33.58
N CYS A 96 -7.87 -5.23 32.36
CA CYS A 96 -9.20 -4.64 32.11
C CYS A 96 -10.09 -5.46 31.17
N SER A 97 -9.63 -6.63 30.72
CA SER A 97 -10.35 -7.55 29.84
C SER A 97 -10.78 -6.96 28.48
N SER A 98 -10.27 -5.80 28.10
CA SER A 98 -10.53 -5.21 26.79
C SER A 98 -9.75 -5.97 25.70
N PRO A 99 -10.35 -6.18 24.51
CA PRO A 99 -9.62 -6.72 23.36
C PRO A 99 -8.61 -5.69 22.86
N VAL A 100 -7.38 -6.16 22.60
CA VAL A 100 -6.28 -5.32 22.13
C VAL A 100 -5.73 -5.90 20.83
N PRO A 101 -5.66 -5.12 19.74
CA PRO A 101 -5.09 -5.60 18.48
C PRO A 101 -3.62 -6.07 18.63
N ALA A 102 -3.24 -7.08 17.85
CA ALA A 102 -1.96 -7.79 17.97
C ALA A 102 -0.71 -6.89 17.89
N ASN A 103 -0.85 -5.79 17.15
CA ASN A 103 0.18 -4.81 16.82
C ASN A 103 0.47 -3.80 17.94
N PHE A 104 -0.26 -3.85 19.06
CA PHE A 104 0.02 -3.05 20.24
C PHE A 104 0.67 -3.89 21.34
N ASP A 105 1.77 -3.38 21.89
CA ASP A 105 2.46 -3.97 23.04
C ASP A 105 1.79 -3.60 24.38
N LEU A 106 0.96 -2.54 24.38
CA LEU A 106 0.25 -2.01 25.54
C LEU A 106 -1.26 -2.00 25.31
N CYS A 107 -2.03 -2.24 26.36
CA CYS A 107 -3.48 -2.06 26.31
C CYS A 107 -3.85 -0.57 26.14
N TRP A 108 -4.64 -0.26 25.13
CA TRP A 108 -5.13 1.10 24.85
C TRP A 108 -6.03 1.69 25.95
N ASN A 109 -6.60 0.86 26.82
CA ASN A 109 -7.50 1.30 27.90
C ASN A 109 -6.79 1.48 29.26
N CYS A 110 -5.80 0.64 29.59
CA CYS A 110 -5.14 0.68 30.90
C CYS A 110 -3.60 0.67 30.84
N GLU A 111 -3.01 0.80 29.65
CA GLU A 111 -1.56 0.85 29.40
C GLU A 111 -0.77 -0.36 29.93
N HIS A 112 -1.45 -1.48 30.24
CA HIS A 112 -0.80 -2.70 30.71
C HIS A 112 -0.13 -3.46 29.55
N GLU A 113 1.06 -4.01 29.79
CA GLU A 113 1.83 -4.79 28.80
C GLU A 113 1.21 -6.15 28.48
N LYS A 114 1.50 -6.62 27.26
CA LYS A 114 1.17 -7.96 26.76
C LYS A 114 2.06 -9.00 27.46
N LYS A 115 1.51 -9.72 28.45
CA LYS A 115 2.18 -10.83 29.15
C LYS A 115 2.18 -12.13 28.36
#